data_AF-A0A9E4RTD0-F1
#
_entry.id   AF-A0A9E4RTD0-F1
#
_cell.length_a   1.000
_cell.length_b   1.000
_cell.length_c   1.000
_cell.angle_alpha   90.00
_cell.angle_beta   90.00
_cell.angle_gamma   90.00
#
_symmetry.space_group_name_H-M   'P 1'
#
loop_
_entity.id
_entity.type
_entity.pdbx_description
1 polymer ?
#
loop_
_entity_poly.entity_id
_entity_poly.type
_entity_poly.pdbx_seq_one_letter_code
_entity_poly.pdbx_strand_id
1 'polypeptide(L)'
;MLLRFHPDICLDVLETGIDQLMSPKKCTKYWKEIYERRSNNLLLEAGGYPHEKEKIGPGTQVIKTDNGWLVIYHAVGEIENDVCKAYGLAKNIERGYSICAALLDLDNPKKVLCRTQKPIYIPSAPCELYGNDQYPIDVPAVVFPVGAFVRKGKLVLYVGSGDKYIILLSCNLENLINYLWEYCKYDA
;
A
#
# COMPACT_ATOMS: atom_id res chain seq x y z
N MET A 1 -5.06 -2.86 -13.68
CA MET A 1 -5.73 -2.45 -12.42
C MET A 1 -5.22 -3.31 -11.30
N LEU A 2 -4.83 -2.69 -10.18
CA LEU A 2 -4.49 -3.44 -8.97
C LEU A 2 -5.79 -3.83 -8.25
N LEU A 3 -5.89 -5.10 -7.88
CA LEU A 3 -7.03 -5.72 -7.23
C LEU A 3 -6.57 -6.37 -5.94
N ARG A 4 -7.40 -6.31 -4.89
CA ARG A 4 -7.18 -7.11 -3.69
C ARG A 4 -8.06 -8.36 -3.76
N PHE A 5 -7.43 -9.52 -3.84
CA PHE A 5 -8.07 -10.80 -3.52
C PHE A 5 -7.41 -11.30 -2.25
N HIS A 6 -8.12 -11.26 -1.13
CA HIS A 6 -7.53 -11.52 0.19
C HIS A 6 -6.72 -12.83 0.19
N PRO A 7 -5.47 -12.81 0.70
CA PRO A 7 -4.78 -11.69 1.37
C PRO A 7 -3.95 -10.76 0.45
N ASP A 8 -3.93 -11.00 -0.86
CA ASP A 8 -2.90 -10.53 -1.79
C ASP A 8 -3.32 -9.36 -2.69
N ILE A 9 -2.33 -8.82 -3.42
CA ILE A 9 -2.52 -7.87 -4.52
C ILE A 9 -2.30 -8.59 -5.86
N CYS A 10 -3.29 -8.51 -6.74
CA CYS A 10 -3.24 -8.99 -8.11
C CYS A 10 -3.21 -7.81 -9.10
N LEU A 11 -2.57 -8.02 -10.25
CA LEU A 11 -2.60 -7.07 -11.37
C LEU A 11 -3.36 -7.69 -12.54
N ASP A 12 -4.50 -7.10 -12.88
CA ASP A 12 -5.33 -7.58 -13.98
C ASP A 12 -5.85 -6.44 -14.88
N VAL A 13 -6.32 -6.80 -16.06
CA VAL A 13 -6.93 -5.89 -17.04
C VAL A 13 -8.45 -5.96 -16.93
N LEU A 14 -9.10 -4.80 -17.04
CA LEU A 14 -10.55 -4.73 -17.19
C LEU A 14 -10.88 -4.90 -18.67
N GLU A 15 -11.55 -5.99 -19.02
CA GLU A 15 -11.81 -6.37 -20.42
C GLU A 15 -12.71 -5.36 -21.14
N THR A 16 -13.59 -4.69 -20.40
CA THR A 16 -14.44 -3.60 -20.94
C THR A 16 -13.99 -2.22 -20.46
N GLY A 17 -12.74 -2.07 -20.01
CA GLY A 17 -12.22 -0.81 -19.48
C GLY A 17 -13.03 -0.28 -18.29
N ILE A 18 -13.27 1.03 -18.27
CA ILE A 18 -13.96 1.72 -17.15
C ILE A 18 -15.41 1.25 -16.96
N ASP A 19 -16.08 0.76 -18.00
CA ASP A 19 -17.46 0.27 -17.92
C ASP A 19 -17.60 -0.91 -16.97
N GLN A 20 -16.54 -1.71 -16.82
CA GLN A 20 -16.53 -2.83 -15.87
C GLN A 20 -16.70 -2.34 -14.42
N LEU A 21 -16.17 -1.16 -14.11
CA LEU A 21 -16.29 -0.49 -12.80
C LEU A 21 -17.61 0.27 -12.68
N MET A 22 -18.03 0.98 -13.73
CA MET A 22 -19.23 1.83 -13.70
C MET A 22 -20.53 1.05 -13.83
N SER A 23 -20.49 -0.17 -14.41
CA SER A 23 -21.66 -1.03 -14.64
C SER A 23 -21.39 -2.49 -14.24
N PRO A 24 -21.00 -2.78 -12.98
CA PRO A 24 -20.48 -4.09 -12.58
C PRO A 24 -21.47 -5.25 -12.85
N LYS A 25 -22.78 -5.01 -12.69
CA LYS A 25 -23.82 -6.02 -12.98
C LYS A 25 -23.85 -6.43 -14.45
N LYS A 26 -23.62 -5.50 -15.38
CA LYS A 26 -23.57 -5.78 -16.83
C LYS A 26 -22.30 -6.54 -17.21
N CYS A 27 -21.24 -6.37 -16.42
CA CYS A 27 -19.92 -6.97 -16.66
C CYS A 27 -19.65 -8.19 -15.76
N THR A 28 -20.69 -8.85 -15.23
CA THR A 28 -20.57 -10.01 -14.32
C THR A 28 -19.69 -11.12 -14.89
N LYS A 29 -19.78 -11.38 -16.20
CA LYS A 29 -18.92 -12.36 -16.90
C LYS A 29 -17.43 -12.02 -16.74
N TYR A 30 -17.04 -10.79 -17.03
CA TYR A 30 -15.64 -10.34 -16.97
C TYR A 30 -15.11 -10.29 -15.54
N TRP A 31 -15.96 -9.94 -14.56
CA TRP A 31 -15.59 -10.04 -13.14
C TRP A 31 -15.32 -11.49 -12.72
N LYS A 32 -16.13 -12.44 -13.21
CA LYS A 32 -15.91 -13.87 -12.96
C LYS A 32 -14.61 -14.36 -13.60
N GLU A 33 -14.31 -13.95 -14.82
CA GLU A 33 -13.05 -14.29 -15.51
C GLU A 33 -11.82 -13.78 -14.73
N ILE A 34 -11.84 -12.52 -14.26
CA ILE A 34 -10.79 -11.98 -13.38
C ILE A 34 -10.64 -12.82 -12.11
N TYR A 35 -11.76 -13.17 -11.46
CA TYR A 35 -11.72 -14.00 -10.26
C TYR A 35 -11.12 -15.39 -10.52
N GLU A 36 -11.48 -16.03 -11.63
CA GLU A 36 -10.98 -17.36 -12.00
C GLU A 36 -9.47 -17.36 -12.29
N ARG A 37 -8.95 -16.30 -12.94
CA ARG A 37 -7.53 -16.18 -13.27
C ARG A 37 -6.68 -15.48 -12.20
N ARG A 38 -7.25 -15.12 -11.04
CA ARG A 38 -6.57 -14.33 -9.99
C ARG A 38 -5.21 -14.89 -9.57
N SER A 39 -5.09 -16.22 -9.43
CA SER A 39 -3.83 -16.88 -9.03
C SER A 39 -2.72 -16.69 -10.07
N ASN A 40 -3.07 -16.65 -11.37
CA ASN A 40 -2.11 -16.40 -12.45
C ASN A 40 -1.70 -14.91 -12.55
N ASN A 41 -2.46 -14.04 -11.90
CA ASN A 41 -2.28 -12.59 -11.91
C ASN A 41 -1.84 -12.05 -10.54
N LEU A 42 -1.36 -12.93 -9.65
CA LEU A 42 -0.71 -12.53 -8.39
C LEU A 42 0.47 -11.60 -8.69
N LEU A 43 0.49 -10.44 -8.03
CA LEU A 43 1.56 -9.44 -8.18
C LEU A 43 2.40 -9.36 -6.90
N LEU A 44 1.74 -9.18 -5.76
CA LEU A 44 2.38 -9.15 -4.44
C LEU A 44 1.64 -10.15 -3.55
N GLU A 45 2.39 -11.08 -2.98
CA GLU A 45 1.91 -12.04 -1.99
C GLU A 45 2.07 -11.47 -0.58
N ALA A 46 1.05 -11.59 0.26
CA ALA A 46 1.10 -11.24 1.68
C ALA A 46 1.97 -12.23 2.47
N GLY A 47 2.36 -11.87 3.70
CA GLY A 47 3.02 -12.80 4.61
C GLY A 47 4.53 -12.95 4.48
N GLY A 48 5.18 -12.24 3.56
CA GLY A 48 6.63 -12.21 3.47
C GLY A 48 7.31 -11.55 4.68
N TYR A 49 6.61 -10.61 5.34
CA TYR A 49 7.10 -9.87 6.50
C TYR A 49 6.04 -9.75 7.60
N PRO A 50 6.43 -9.55 8.88
CA PRO A 50 5.49 -9.48 10.00
C PRO A 50 4.37 -8.44 9.84
N HIS A 51 4.71 -7.26 9.31
CA HIS A 51 3.79 -6.13 9.13
C HIS A 51 2.73 -6.34 8.04
N GLU A 52 2.88 -7.39 7.23
CA GLU A 52 1.96 -7.77 6.15
C GLU A 52 1.41 -9.20 6.30
N LYS A 53 1.58 -9.80 7.49
CA LYS A 53 1.23 -11.19 7.75
C LYS A 53 -0.26 -11.50 7.63
N GLU A 54 -1.14 -10.54 7.90
CA GLU A 54 -2.58 -10.74 7.75
C GLU A 54 -3.03 -10.54 6.31
N LYS A 55 -2.66 -9.40 5.70
CA LYS A 55 -3.05 -9.02 4.34
C LYS A 55 -2.32 -7.78 3.85
N ILE A 56 -2.34 -7.60 2.54
CA ILE A 56 -1.97 -6.38 1.84
C ILE A 56 -3.10 -5.92 0.93
N GLY A 57 -3.03 -4.68 0.46
CA GLY A 57 -3.98 -4.19 -0.54
C GLY A 57 -3.51 -2.90 -1.21
N PRO A 58 -3.91 -2.67 -2.48
CA PRO A 58 -3.59 -1.42 -3.14
C PRO A 58 -4.23 -0.26 -2.36
N GLY A 59 -3.53 0.87 -2.28
CA GLY A 59 -4.01 2.07 -1.61
C GLY A 59 -4.27 3.18 -2.62
N THR A 60 -3.19 3.70 -3.20
CA THR A 60 -3.24 4.86 -4.09
C THR A 60 -3.25 4.43 -5.57
N GLN A 61 -3.45 5.41 -6.46
CA GLN A 61 -3.10 5.21 -7.87
C GLN A 61 -1.60 4.89 -8.02
N VAL A 62 -1.25 4.16 -9.08
CA VAL A 62 0.14 3.93 -9.46
C VAL A 62 0.75 5.20 -10.04
N ILE A 63 2.02 5.46 -9.73
CA ILE A 63 2.73 6.67 -10.15
C ILE A 63 3.83 6.26 -11.11
N LYS A 64 3.79 6.77 -12.34
CA LYS A 64 4.89 6.58 -13.29
C LYS A 64 6.10 7.41 -12.85
N THR A 65 7.27 6.78 -12.84
CA THR A 65 8.58 7.42 -12.63
C THR A 65 9.53 6.99 -13.74
N ASP A 66 10.68 7.64 -13.88
CA ASP A 66 11.70 7.22 -14.86
C ASP A 66 12.31 5.84 -14.53
N ASN A 67 12.10 5.35 -13.31
CA ASN A 67 12.66 4.10 -12.81
C ASN A 67 11.66 2.94 -12.72
N GLY A 68 10.37 3.18 -13.01
CA GLY A 68 9.32 2.19 -12.76
C GLY A 68 7.97 2.79 -12.41
N TRP A 69 6.98 1.92 -12.28
CA TRP A 69 5.68 2.24 -11.70
C TRP A 69 5.76 2.09 -10.18
N LEU A 70 5.71 3.22 -9.47
CA LEU A 70 5.66 3.24 -8.01
C LEU A 70 4.24 2.89 -7.54
N VAL A 71 4.17 1.87 -6.67
CA VAL A 71 2.95 1.41 -6.01
C VAL A 71 3.06 1.72 -4.52
N ILE A 72 2.08 2.45 -3.98
CA ILE A 72 1.92 2.64 -2.54
C ILE A 72 0.74 1.79 -2.09
N TYR A 73 0.99 0.89 -1.13
CA TYR A 73 0.03 -0.11 -0.68
C TYR A 73 -0.03 -0.16 0.85
N HIS A 74 -1.14 -0.66 1.40
CA HIS A 74 -1.25 -0.91 2.84
C HIS A 74 -0.88 -2.34 3.18
N ALA A 75 -0.31 -2.52 4.35
CA ALA A 75 0.04 -3.82 4.93
C ALA A 75 -0.56 -3.93 6.34
N VAL A 76 -1.05 -5.12 6.67
CA VAL A 76 -1.67 -5.40 7.98
C VAL A 76 -0.97 -6.57 8.64
N GLY A 77 -0.53 -6.36 9.88
CA GLY A 77 0.21 -7.35 10.65
C GLY A 77 0.90 -6.73 11.85
N GLU A 78 1.85 -7.47 12.43
CA GLU A 78 2.64 -7.01 13.56
C GLU A 78 3.72 -6.03 13.08
N ILE A 79 3.85 -4.88 13.74
CA ILE A 79 4.92 -3.93 13.49
C ILE A 79 5.96 -4.09 14.60
N GLU A 80 7.12 -4.60 14.21
CA GLU A 80 8.18 -4.99 15.13
C GLU A 80 8.78 -3.82 15.91
N ASN A 81 9.35 -4.15 17.07
CA ASN A 81 9.85 -3.18 18.03
C ASN A 81 10.99 -2.28 17.47
N ASP A 82 11.81 -2.79 16.56
CA ASP A 82 12.88 -2.01 15.93
C ASP A 82 12.33 -0.89 15.04
N VAL A 83 11.26 -1.18 14.27
CA VAL A 83 10.52 -0.16 13.50
C VAL A 83 9.82 0.81 14.45
N CYS A 84 9.09 0.31 15.45
CA CYS A 84 8.39 1.14 16.43
C CYS A 84 9.32 2.11 17.17
N LYS A 85 10.52 1.67 17.55
CA LYS A 85 11.55 2.52 18.20
C LYS A 85 12.01 3.67 17.31
N ALA A 86 12.14 3.45 15.99
CA ALA A 86 12.51 4.50 15.05
C ALA A 86 11.47 5.63 15.00
N TYR A 87 10.22 5.35 15.39
CA TYR A 87 9.12 6.32 15.50
C TYR A 87 8.86 6.78 16.95
N GLY A 88 9.76 6.46 17.89
CA GLY A 88 9.64 6.89 19.29
C GLY A 88 8.61 6.11 20.12
N LEU A 89 8.15 4.96 19.62
CA LEU A 89 7.22 4.09 20.35
C LEU A 89 7.98 3.12 21.26
N ALA A 90 7.46 2.89 22.46
CA ALA A 90 8.12 2.07 23.48
C ALA A 90 7.93 0.56 23.28
N LYS A 91 6.94 0.13 22.49
CA LYS A 91 6.55 -1.26 22.28
C LYS A 91 6.19 -1.50 20.81
N ASN A 92 6.22 -2.76 20.41
CA ASN A 92 5.66 -3.21 19.14
C ASN A 92 4.16 -2.91 19.07
N ILE A 93 3.64 -2.82 17.84
CA ILE A 93 2.20 -2.79 17.58
C ILE A 93 1.81 -4.22 17.16
N GLU A 94 1.09 -4.93 18.01
CA GLU A 94 0.70 -6.33 17.79
C GLU A 94 -0.08 -6.52 16.47
N ARG A 95 -0.88 -5.52 16.11
CA ARG A 95 -1.60 -5.48 14.85
C ARG A 95 -1.85 -4.04 14.43
N GLY A 96 -1.25 -3.62 13.31
CA GLY A 96 -1.42 -2.28 12.76
C GLY A 96 -1.61 -2.29 11.25
N TYR A 97 -2.17 -1.21 10.71
CA TYR A 97 -2.11 -0.91 9.28
C TYR A 97 -0.95 0.03 9.04
N SER A 98 -0.07 -0.33 8.11
CA SER A 98 1.13 0.41 7.76
C SER A 98 1.19 0.67 6.26
N ILE A 99 2.05 1.61 5.84
CA ILE A 99 2.23 1.99 4.44
C ILE A 99 3.53 1.38 3.93
N CYS A 100 3.46 0.73 2.78
CA CYS A 100 4.58 0.10 2.09
C CYS A 100 4.69 0.60 0.64
N ALA A 101 5.82 0.32 0.00
CA ALA A 101 6.05 0.69 -1.39
C ALA A 101 6.63 -0.47 -2.21
N ALA A 102 6.30 -0.48 -3.49
CA ALA A 102 6.92 -1.35 -4.48
C ALA A 102 7.18 -0.57 -5.77
N LEU A 103 8.17 -1.01 -6.53
CA LEU A 103 8.50 -0.47 -7.85
C LEU A 103 8.32 -1.59 -8.87
N LEU A 104 7.48 -1.36 -9.88
CA LEU A 104 7.25 -2.31 -10.98
C LEU A 104 7.98 -1.84 -12.24
N ASP A 105 8.32 -2.78 -13.11
CA ASP A 105 8.97 -2.50 -14.39
C ASP A 105 8.07 -1.68 -15.32
N LEU A 106 8.67 -0.71 -16.02
CA LEU A 106 7.93 0.24 -16.88
C LEU A 106 7.24 -0.44 -18.06
N ASP A 107 7.92 -1.39 -18.69
CA ASP A 107 7.47 -2.07 -19.89
C ASP A 107 6.60 -3.27 -19.55
N ASN A 108 6.94 -3.99 -18.47
CA ASN A 108 6.16 -5.10 -17.97
C ASN A 108 5.78 -4.93 -16.49
N PRO A 109 4.64 -4.27 -16.17
CA PRO A 109 4.24 -4.02 -14.78
C PRO A 109 3.89 -5.29 -13.98
N LYS A 110 3.90 -6.48 -14.60
CA LYS A 110 3.82 -7.75 -13.85
C LYS A 110 5.14 -8.11 -13.15
N LYS A 111 6.24 -7.47 -13.52
CA LYS A 111 7.56 -7.68 -12.91
C LYS A 111 7.76 -6.68 -11.76
N VAL A 112 7.84 -7.20 -10.54
CA VAL A 112 8.22 -6.42 -9.35
C VAL A 112 9.73 -6.26 -9.34
N LEU A 113 10.23 -5.02 -9.38
CA LEU A 113 11.65 -4.69 -9.33
C LEU A 113 12.13 -4.50 -7.89
N CYS A 114 11.30 -3.84 -7.07
CA CYS A 114 11.59 -3.57 -5.67
C CYS A 114 10.33 -3.70 -4.81
N ARG A 115 10.49 -4.10 -3.55
CA ARG A 115 9.43 -4.18 -2.55
C ARG A 115 10.01 -3.94 -1.16
N THR A 116 9.41 -3.03 -0.39
CA THR A 116 9.90 -2.71 0.95
C THR A 116 9.77 -3.89 1.92
N GLN A 117 10.86 -4.18 2.64
CA GLN A 117 10.90 -5.22 3.68
C GLN A 117 10.40 -4.71 5.04
N LYS A 118 10.36 -3.38 5.21
CA LYS A 118 9.81 -2.68 6.37
C LYS A 118 8.87 -1.59 5.88
N PRO A 119 7.84 -1.20 6.64
CA PRO A 119 6.95 -0.12 6.23
C PRO A 119 7.72 1.20 6.04
N ILE A 120 7.31 1.98 5.03
CA ILE A 120 7.81 3.35 4.84
C ILE A 120 7.15 4.33 5.81
N TYR A 121 6.00 3.96 6.39
CA TYR A 121 5.32 4.70 7.42
C TYR A 121 4.46 3.79 8.31
N ILE A 122 4.46 4.07 9.61
CA ILE A 122 3.65 3.37 10.61
C ILE A 122 2.84 4.36 11.46
N PRO A 123 1.74 3.92 12.10
CA PRO A 123 1.03 4.71 13.10
C PRO A 123 1.95 5.06 14.27
N SER A 124 2.06 6.34 14.62
CA SER A 124 2.88 6.83 15.73
C SER A 124 2.35 8.13 16.35
N ALA A 125 1.54 8.90 15.61
CA ALA A 125 0.98 10.15 16.06
C ALA A 125 -0.30 9.96 16.90
N PRO A 126 -0.67 10.92 17.76
CA PRO A 126 -1.91 10.89 18.53
C PRO A 126 -3.14 10.59 17.67
N CYS A 127 -3.31 11.26 16.52
CA CYS A 127 -4.44 11.06 15.61
C CYS A 127 -4.53 9.66 14.99
N GLU A 128 -3.45 8.86 15.06
CA GLU A 128 -3.38 7.51 14.51
C GLU A 128 -3.52 6.43 15.60
N LEU A 129 -3.25 6.79 16.86
CA LEU A 129 -3.20 5.87 18.00
C LEU A 129 -4.37 6.01 18.98
N TYR A 130 -4.90 7.23 19.18
CA TYR A 130 -6.00 7.46 20.12
C TYR A 130 -6.93 8.66 19.80
N GLY A 131 -6.50 9.62 18.98
CA GLY A 131 -7.28 10.83 18.68
C GLY A 131 -7.17 11.91 19.76
N ASN A 132 -8.28 12.56 20.08
CA ASN A 132 -8.39 13.48 21.22
C ASN A 132 -9.76 13.31 21.90
N ASP A 133 -9.96 13.96 23.04
CA ASP A 133 -11.18 13.79 23.87
C ASP A 133 -12.48 14.11 23.12
N GLN A 134 -12.45 15.05 22.18
CA GLN A 134 -13.62 15.45 21.40
C GLN A 134 -13.85 14.51 20.20
N TYR A 135 -12.77 13.98 19.63
CA TYR A 135 -12.76 13.16 18.42
C TYR A 135 -11.85 11.94 18.65
N PRO A 136 -12.29 10.95 19.44
CA PRO A 136 -11.57 9.69 19.53
C PRO A 136 -11.58 8.99 18.18
N ILE A 137 -10.55 8.20 17.92
CA ILE A 137 -10.48 7.33 16.75
C ILE A 137 -11.38 6.11 16.91
N ASP A 138 -11.81 5.53 15.78
CA ASP A 138 -12.67 4.35 15.78
C ASP A 138 -11.83 3.05 15.77
N VAL A 139 -10.66 3.08 15.13
CA VAL A 139 -9.73 1.92 15.08
C VAL A 139 -8.29 2.36 15.37
N PRO A 140 -7.65 1.92 16.46
CA PRO A 140 -6.27 2.27 16.76
C PRO A 140 -5.25 1.64 15.81
N ALA A 141 -4.10 2.32 15.67
CA ALA A 141 -2.97 1.88 14.85
C ALA A 141 -3.33 1.68 13.37
N VAL A 142 -4.06 2.64 12.80
CA VAL A 142 -4.44 2.64 11.38
C VAL A 142 -3.87 3.84 10.66
N VAL A 143 -3.05 3.57 9.63
CA VAL A 143 -2.73 4.51 8.56
C VAL A 143 -3.03 3.85 7.22
N PHE A 144 -3.92 4.46 6.43
CA PHE A 144 -4.46 3.86 5.21
C PHE A 144 -4.31 4.83 4.02
N PRO A 145 -3.38 4.60 3.08
CA PRO A 145 -3.12 5.51 1.97
C PRO A 145 -4.26 5.41 0.94
N VAL A 146 -4.89 6.54 0.60
CA VAL A 146 -6.08 6.58 -0.28
C VAL A 146 -5.86 7.37 -1.57
N GLY A 147 -4.83 8.21 -1.62
CA GLY A 147 -4.50 8.97 -2.82
C GLY A 147 -3.10 9.54 -2.75
N ALA A 148 -2.45 9.67 -3.90
CA ALA A 148 -1.11 10.20 -4.00
C ALA A 148 -0.96 11.15 -5.19
N PHE A 149 -0.05 12.12 -5.09
CA PHE A 149 0.38 12.90 -6.24
C PHE A 149 1.83 13.36 -6.05
N VAL A 150 2.46 13.73 -7.16
CA VAL A 150 3.82 14.27 -7.16
C VAL A 150 3.75 15.75 -7.51
N ARG A 151 4.38 16.60 -6.68
CA ARG A 151 4.50 18.03 -6.95
C ARG A 151 5.88 18.53 -6.55
N LYS A 152 6.59 19.15 -7.50
CA LYS A 152 7.94 19.69 -7.28
C LYS A 152 8.90 18.68 -6.64
N GLY A 153 8.94 17.46 -7.16
CA GLY A 153 9.80 16.37 -6.66
C GLY A 153 9.38 15.73 -5.33
N LYS A 154 8.25 16.16 -4.74
CA LYS A 154 7.70 15.55 -3.52
C LYS A 154 6.55 14.61 -3.84
N LEU A 155 6.61 13.40 -3.32
CA LEU A 155 5.46 12.52 -3.18
C LEU A 155 4.61 13.03 -2.01
N VAL A 156 3.32 13.19 -2.24
CA VAL A 156 2.34 13.58 -1.23
C VAL A 156 1.27 12.52 -1.16
N LEU A 157 0.95 12.04 0.05
CA LEU A 157 -0.06 11.02 0.31
C LEU A 157 -1.19 11.61 1.15
N TYR A 158 -2.43 11.38 0.71
CA TYR A 158 -3.62 11.48 1.56
C TYR A 158 -3.82 10.14 2.24
N VAL A 159 -3.92 10.17 3.57
CA VAL A 159 -3.93 8.97 4.40
C VAL A 159 -5.08 9.06 5.40
N GLY A 160 -5.96 8.06 5.38
CA GLY A 160 -6.95 7.84 6.44
C GLY A 160 -6.25 7.38 7.71
N SER A 161 -6.65 7.94 8.84
CA SER A 161 -5.99 7.74 10.13
C SER A 161 -7.03 7.43 11.20
N GLY A 162 -6.86 6.29 11.86
CA GLY A 162 -7.74 5.84 12.92
C GLY A 162 -9.22 5.69 12.55
N ASP A 163 -9.52 5.45 11.26
CA ASP A 163 -10.87 5.49 10.68
C ASP A 163 -11.68 6.79 10.98
N LYS A 164 -10.96 7.88 11.31
CA LYS A 164 -11.54 9.13 11.80
C LYS A 164 -11.01 10.38 11.12
N TYR A 165 -9.70 10.42 10.91
CA TYR A 165 -8.96 11.60 10.44
C TYR A 165 -8.43 11.40 9.02
N ILE A 166 -8.13 12.52 8.35
CA ILE A 166 -7.27 12.54 7.17
C ILE A 166 -5.98 13.28 7.54
N ILE A 167 -4.85 12.65 7.28
CA ILE A 167 -3.52 13.26 7.41
C ILE A 167 -2.85 13.37 6.04
N LEU A 168 -1.84 14.23 5.97
CA LEU A 168 -1.01 14.42 4.79
C LEU A 168 0.43 14.02 5.12
N LEU A 169 0.96 13.05 4.39
CA LEU A 169 2.36 12.66 4.48
C LEU A 169 3.09 13.13 3.23
N SER A 170 4.39 13.43 3.35
CA SER A 170 5.20 13.73 2.18
C SER A 170 6.65 13.31 2.35
N CYS A 171 7.27 12.92 1.25
CA CYS A 171 8.71 12.67 1.17
C CYS A 171 9.26 13.14 -0.18
N ASN A 172 10.58 13.25 -0.28
CA ASN A 172 11.23 13.43 -1.58
C ASN A 172 11.10 12.12 -2.37
N LEU A 173 10.60 12.22 -3.61
CA LEU A 173 10.33 11.04 -4.46
C LEU A 173 11.62 10.31 -4.84
N GLU A 174 12.66 11.04 -5.22
CA GLU A 174 13.94 10.45 -5.62
C GLU A 174 14.58 9.69 -4.46
N ASN A 175 14.53 10.23 -3.23
CA ASN A 175 15.02 9.53 -2.05
C ASN A 175 14.29 8.20 -1.81
N LEU A 176 12.95 8.18 -1.99
CA LEU A 176 12.19 6.94 -1.86
C LEU A 176 12.56 5.94 -2.94
N ILE A 177 12.71 6.38 -4.19
CA ILE A 177 13.11 5.50 -5.30
C ILE A 177 14.53 4.96 -5.11
N ASN A 178 15.47 5.80 -4.67
CA ASN A 178 16.84 5.39 -4.36
C ASN A 178 16.87 4.37 -3.23
N TYR A 179 16.11 4.61 -2.16
CA TYR A 179 15.94 3.64 -1.06
C TYR A 179 15.42 2.29 -1.57
N LEU A 180 14.41 2.30 -2.45
CA LEU A 180 13.86 1.08 -3.02
C LEU A 180 14.92 0.29 -3.82
N TRP A 181 15.72 0.98 -4.65
CA TRP A 181 16.76 0.34 -5.45
C TRP A 181 17.96 -0.16 -4.66
N GLU A 182 18.32 0.54 -3.59
CA GLU A 182 19.51 0.22 -2.80
C GLU A 182 19.24 -0.89 -1.79
N TYR A 183 18.05 -0.92 -1.19
CA TYR A 183 17.74 -1.78 -0.05
C TYR A 183 16.56 -2.73 -0.24
N CYS A 184 15.78 -2.56 -1.30
CA CYS A 184 14.51 -3.27 -1.47
C CYS A 184 14.40 -3.99 -2.81
N LYS A 185 15.51 -4.23 -3.51
CA LYS A 185 15.51 -5.03 -4.74
C LYS A 185 14.88 -6.38 -4.48
N TYR A 186 13.99 -6.75 -5.38
CA TYR A 186 13.35 -8.05 -5.38
C TYR A 186 14.30 -9.02 -6.07
N ASP A 187 14.96 -9.88 -5.30
CA ASP A 187 15.72 -11.00 -5.86
C ASP A 187 14.70 -12.01 -6.41
N ALA A 188 14.62 -12.09 -7.74
CA ALA A 188 13.78 -13.04 -8.45
C ALA A 188 14.38 -14.45 -8.43
#